data_AF-A0A846Y3X7-F1
#
_entry.id   AF-A0A846Y3X7-F1
#
_cell.length_a   1.000
_cell.length_b   1.000
_cell.length_c   1.000
_cell.angle_alpha   90.00
_cell.angle_beta   90.00
_cell.angle_gamma   90.00
#
_symmetry.space_group_name_H-M   'P 1'
#
loop_
_entity.id
_entity.type
_entity.pdbx_description
1 polymer ?
#
loop_
_entity_poly.entity_id
_entity_poly.type
_entity_poly.pdbx_seq_one_letter_code
_entity_poly.pdbx_strand_id
1 'polypeptide(L)'
;MLVKVRNDDPSRLSNSERTVANWLKTWTGANALPGVAVVAAGAADVLVWTPKTCVVVVIKDFTERVSGTLTVSGYRPWTVGDGVAPLTGTEAGTEPMTEIRARTGEVAEVLRGAPGRERVAVTGLVLVMPQLGSRLTLERGDLPDGIDVVLGDGPAALRNYFTTITTDAPDTWDATQVGQALGTLGFAAAATHSDLTNDGFPARLVRTPPPPRPAPAPAPAAAPIPGTRPPADRPPAPVTGGPVSMARPAPGPGQPPPQPGSMIQPGSMPAPGSAPPPGPRPGPAPQMPPRGPGTPGGPPAATRAAAGYAPTSQPYSVPFDPRPPQPPRRRRRSLVPLVLLGVLVVVLAAAAMCTAGGGGSDDEPAGGPAPTRTSTTTVPFTPAPEHTVPHPTPGRACYPFQPGCTN
;
A
#
# COMPACT_ATOMS: atom_id res chain seq x y z
N MET A 1 -10.39 2.79 -11.48
CA MET A 1 -9.83 3.01 -10.14
C MET A 1 -10.45 4.22 -9.49
N LEU A 2 -11.21 3.96 -8.43
CA LEU A 2 -11.76 4.97 -7.54
C LEU A 2 -10.67 5.44 -6.56
N VAL A 3 -10.42 6.75 -6.48
CA VAL A 3 -9.40 7.31 -5.58
C VAL A 3 -10.06 8.19 -4.54
N LYS A 4 -9.78 7.92 -3.27
CA LYS A 4 -10.33 8.63 -2.11
C LYS A 4 -9.20 9.11 -1.22
N VAL A 5 -9.37 10.31 -0.68
CA VAL A 5 -8.42 10.93 0.24
C VAL A 5 -9.07 10.94 1.61
N ARG A 6 -8.34 10.54 2.66
CA ARG A 6 -8.86 10.59 4.02
C ARG A 6 -9.37 11.98 4.37
N ASN A 7 -10.57 12.04 4.98
CA ASN A 7 -11.28 13.27 5.34
C ASN A 7 -11.57 14.23 4.17
N ASP A 8 -11.40 13.78 2.92
CA ASP A 8 -11.56 14.58 1.70
C ASP A 8 -10.74 15.90 1.71
N ASP A 9 -9.67 15.98 2.52
CA ASP A 9 -8.84 17.17 2.70
C ASP A 9 -7.45 16.97 2.04
N PRO A 10 -7.28 17.34 0.75
CA PRO A 10 -6.02 17.16 0.03
C PRO A 10 -4.88 18.05 0.52
N SER A 11 -5.17 19.04 1.38
CA SER A 11 -4.15 19.93 1.94
C SER A 11 -3.25 19.23 2.96
N ARG A 12 -3.75 18.16 3.58
CA ARG A 12 -3.01 17.35 4.56
C ARG A 12 -2.06 16.34 3.93
N LEU A 13 -2.18 16.11 2.63
CA LEU A 13 -1.31 15.17 1.92
C LEU A 13 0.11 15.73 1.81
N SER A 14 1.09 14.87 2.03
CA SER A 14 2.47 15.14 1.61
C SER A 14 2.54 15.35 0.09
N ASN A 15 3.61 15.96 -0.41
CA ASN A 15 3.77 16.17 -1.85
C ASN A 15 3.78 14.85 -2.62
N SER A 16 4.34 13.80 -2.04
CA SER A 16 4.45 12.49 -2.66
C SER A 16 3.14 11.71 -2.61
N GLU A 17 2.40 11.76 -1.48
CA GLU A 17 1.03 11.24 -1.42
C GLU A 17 0.12 11.92 -2.45
N ARG A 18 0.24 13.25 -2.61
CA ARG A 18 -0.52 14.00 -3.62
C ARG A 18 -0.14 13.57 -5.03
N THR A 19 1.15 13.34 -5.28
CA THR A 19 1.66 12.85 -6.57
C THR A 19 1.11 11.47 -6.90
N VAL A 20 1.17 10.54 -5.95
CA VAL A 20 0.60 9.19 -6.12
C VAL A 20 -0.92 9.25 -6.31
N ALA A 21 -1.63 10.06 -5.52
CA ALA A 21 -3.07 10.27 -5.70
C ALA A 21 -3.40 10.76 -7.12
N ASN A 22 -2.58 11.67 -7.66
CA ASN A 22 -2.75 12.16 -9.03
C ASN A 22 -2.46 11.07 -10.07
N TRP A 23 -1.44 10.23 -9.88
CA TRP A 23 -1.17 9.09 -10.76
C TRP A 23 -2.33 8.10 -10.80
N LEU A 24 -2.85 7.72 -9.64
CA LEU A 24 -3.99 6.80 -9.53
C LEU A 24 -5.23 7.36 -10.24
N LYS A 25 -5.46 8.68 -10.14
CA LYS A 25 -6.57 9.36 -10.86
C LYS A 25 -6.42 9.33 -12.38
N THR A 26 -5.20 9.19 -12.91
CA THR A 26 -5.00 9.06 -14.36
C THR A 26 -5.40 7.69 -14.91
N TRP A 27 -5.60 6.67 -14.06
CA TRP A 27 -5.97 5.32 -14.47
C TRP A 27 -7.46 5.22 -14.80
N THR A 28 -7.82 5.78 -15.96
CA THR A 28 -9.19 5.81 -16.50
C THR A 28 -9.22 5.28 -17.94
N GLY A 29 -10.42 4.97 -18.44
CA GLY A 29 -10.61 4.50 -19.82
C GLY A 29 -9.94 3.16 -20.09
N ALA A 30 -9.25 3.04 -21.23
CA ALA A 30 -8.58 1.80 -21.65
C ALA A 30 -7.44 1.34 -20.72
N ASN A 31 -6.96 2.24 -19.85
CA ASN A 31 -5.88 1.98 -18.90
C ASN A 31 -6.39 1.88 -17.46
N ALA A 32 -7.71 1.78 -17.26
CA ALA A 32 -8.29 1.67 -15.93
C ALA A 32 -7.91 0.32 -15.31
N LEU A 33 -7.37 0.38 -14.09
CA LEU A 33 -7.30 -0.79 -13.22
C LEU A 33 -8.53 -0.82 -12.31
N PRO A 34 -9.18 -1.99 -12.15
CA PRO A 34 -10.27 -2.15 -11.19
C PRO A 34 -9.72 -2.07 -9.78
N GLY A 35 -10.30 -1.21 -8.94
CA GLY A 35 -9.87 -1.04 -7.56
C GLY A 35 -10.26 0.26 -6.89
N VAL A 36 -10.18 0.28 -5.56
CA VAL A 36 -10.33 1.49 -4.75
C VAL A 36 -9.03 1.79 -4.04
N ALA A 37 -8.61 3.04 -4.06
CA ALA A 37 -7.44 3.53 -3.34
C ALA A 37 -7.84 4.56 -2.28
N VAL A 38 -7.26 4.42 -1.08
CA VAL A 38 -7.38 5.38 0.03
C VAL A 38 -5.99 5.94 0.33
N VAL A 39 -5.83 7.25 0.20
CA VAL A 39 -4.57 7.98 0.48
C VAL A 39 -4.65 8.64 1.86
N ALA A 40 -3.50 8.70 2.55
CA ALA A 40 -3.36 9.09 3.95
C ALA A 40 -4.16 8.18 4.89
N ALA A 41 -4.02 6.86 4.71
CA ALA A 41 -4.81 5.86 5.42
C ALA A 41 -4.44 5.70 6.91
N GLY A 42 -3.51 6.51 7.45
CA GLY A 42 -3.08 6.47 8.85
C GLY A 42 -2.15 5.30 9.14
N ALA A 43 -2.66 4.07 8.99
CA ALA A 43 -1.88 2.83 9.08
C ALA A 43 -0.93 2.64 7.88
N ALA A 44 -1.17 3.36 6.79
CA ALA A 44 -0.35 3.36 5.58
C ALA A 44 -0.46 4.72 4.88
N ASP A 45 0.48 5.02 3.99
CA ASP A 45 0.43 6.26 3.20
C ASP A 45 -0.62 6.10 2.10
N VAL A 46 -0.70 4.90 1.50
CA VAL A 46 -1.79 4.52 0.58
C VAL A 46 -2.22 3.07 0.84
N LEU A 47 -3.53 2.81 0.81
CA LEU A 47 -4.10 1.47 0.71
C LEU A 47 -4.78 1.33 -0.64
N VAL A 48 -4.45 0.29 -1.40
CA VAL A 48 -5.08 0.03 -2.70
C VAL A 48 -5.70 -1.37 -2.69
N TRP A 49 -7.01 -1.44 -2.81
CA TRP A 49 -7.72 -2.69 -3.03
C TRP A 49 -7.94 -2.91 -4.51
N THR A 50 -7.59 -4.09 -4.98
CA THR A 50 -8.05 -4.66 -6.25
C THR A 50 -8.93 -5.87 -5.93
N PRO A 51 -9.69 -6.41 -6.90
CA PRO A 51 -10.40 -7.68 -6.69
C PRO A 51 -9.49 -8.83 -6.23
N LYS A 52 -8.18 -8.73 -6.52
CA LYS A 52 -7.18 -9.77 -6.29
C LYS A 52 -6.46 -9.68 -4.95
N THR A 53 -6.18 -8.46 -4.48
CA THR A 53 -5.36 -8.23 -3.27
C THR A 53 -5.59 -6.84 -2.68
N CYS A 54 -5.24 -6.68 -1.40
CA CYS A 54 -5.07 -5.39 -0.73
C CYS A 54 -3.58 -5.07 -0.66
N VAL A 55 -3.16 -3.95 -1.27
CA VAL A 55 -1.78 -3.49 -1.25
C VAL A 55 -1.63 -2.37 -0.23
N VAL A 56 -0.76 -2.58 0.76
CA VAL A 56 -0.31 -1.58 1.73
C VAL A 56 0.90 -0.87 1.15
N VAL A 57 0.82 0.45 0.97
CA VAL A 57 1.91 1.23 0.38
C VAL A 57 2.53 2.16 1.41
N VAL A 58 3.85 2.06 1.53
CA VAL A 58 4.70 3.04 2.23
C VAL A 58 5.51 3.80 1.19
N ILE A 59 5.44 5.12 1.24
CA ILE A 59 6.13 6.01 0.32
C ILE A 59 7.43 6.47 0.98
N LYS A 60 8.54 6.31 0.26
CA LYS A 60 9.85 6.80 0.70
C LYS A 60 10.42 7.78 -0.31
N ASP A 61 10.58 9.02 0.12
CA ASP A 61 11.18 10.08 -0.68
C ASP A 61 12.68 10.11 -0.47
N PHE A 62 13.45 10.25 -1.55
CA PHE A 62 14.85 10.64 -1.45
C PHE A 62 14.95 12.06 -0.88
N THR A 63 15.81 12.27 0.12
CA THR A 63 16.03 13.58 0.76
C THR A 63 16.95 14.48 -0.05
N GLU A 64 17.72 13.89 -0.97
CA GLU A 64 18.62 14.60 -1.88
C GLU A 64 18.61 13.98 -3.27
N ARG A 65 19.14 14.70 -4.27
CA ARG A 65 19.23 14.19 -5.64
C ARG A 65 20.39 13.20 -5.72
N VAL A 66 20.06 11.92 -5.96
CA VAL A 66 21.05 10.84 -6.14
C VAL A 66 20.90 10.23 -7.53
N SER A 67 21.98 9.68 -8.08
CA SER A 67 21.93 8.86 -9.29
C SER A 67 22.77 7.61 -9.10
N GLY A 68 22.37 6.51 -9.72
CA GLY A 68 23.00 5.20 -9.54
C GLY A 68 21.99 4.09 -9.32
N THR A 69 22.47 2.95 -8.83
CA THR A 69 21.62 1.79 -8.53
C THR A 69 21.20 1.83 -7.06
N LEU A 70 19.89 1.85 -6.82
CA LEU A 70 19.30 1.58 -5.51
C LEU A 70 19.21 0.07 -5.33
N THR A 71 20.08 -0.46 -4.46
CA THR A 71 20.07 -1.87 -4.08
C THR A 71 19.20 -2.04 -2.84
N VAL A 72 18.15 -2.85 -2.96
CA VAL A 72 17.18 -3.09 -1.89
C VAL A 72 17.23 -4.54 -1.42
N SER A 73 17.04 -4.74 -0.11
CA SER A 73 17.05 -6.07 0.49
C SER A 73 16.04 -6.13 1.64
N GLY A 74 15.55 -7.34 1.91
CA GLY A 74 14.76 -7.65 3.09
C GLY A 74 15.54 -7.58 4.41
N TYR A 75 16.85 -7.78 4.37
CA TYR A 75 17.65 -7.99 5.59
C TYR A 75 18.95 -7.18 5.65
N ARG A 76 19.28 -6.44 4.59
CA ARG A 76 20.46 -5.57 4.51
C ARG A 76 20.03 -4.11 4.35
N PRO A 77 20.87 -3.17 4.80
CA PRO A 77 20.70 -1.75 4.49
C PRO A 77 20.47 -1.52 3.00
N TRP A 78 19.54 -0.64 2.69
CA TRP A 78 19.33 -0.15 1.34
C TRP A 78 20.42 0.86 1.01
N THR A 79 21.07 0.69 -0.12
CA THR A 79 22.23 1.50 -0.50
C THR A 79 22.05 2.09 -1.89
N VAL A 80 22.72 3.23 -2.12
CA VAL A 80 22.97 3.75 -3.46
C VAL A 80 24.47 3.98 -3.60
N GLY A 81 25.11 3.18 -4.45
CA GLY A 81 26.58 3.08 -4.46
C GLY A 81 27.09 2.51 -3.13
N ASP A 82 28.11 3.15 -2.54
CA ASP A 82 28.74 2.69 -1.30
C ASP A 82 28.06 3.22 -0.02
N GLY A 83 27.03 4.06 -0.16
CA GLY A 83 26.35 4.73 0.96
C GLY A 83 24.94 4.22 1.21
N VAL A 84 24.44 4.42 2.43
CA VAL A 84 23.01 4.22 2.76
C VAL A 84 22.16 5.14 1.89
N ALA A 85 21.06 4.61 1.34
CA ALA A 85 20.15 5.40 0.53
C ALA A 85 19.56 6.55 1.36
N PRO A 86 19.73 7.83 0.95
CA PRO A 86 19.24 8.98 1.72
C PRO A 86 17.73 9.13 1.52
N LEU A 87 16.99 8.29 2.24
CA LEU A 87 15.53 8.23 2.23
C LEU A 87 14.97 8.89 3.49
N THR A 88 13.78 9.47 3.36
CA THR A 88 13.11 10.14 4.48
C THR A 88 12.83 9.17 5.63
N GLY A 89 13.34 9.49 6.82
CA GLY A 89 13.20 8.67 8.03
C GLY A 89 14.06 7.40 8.02
N THR A 90 15.15 7.39 7.26
CA THR A 90 16.09 6.25 7.16
C THR A 90 17.46 6.70 7.63
N GLU A 91 18.03 6.02 8.63
CA GLU A 91 19.39 6.28 9.13
C GLU A 91 20.33 5.11 8.83
N ALA A 92 19.88 3.89 9.13
CA ALA A 92 20.65 2.65 8.94
C ALA A 92 20.35 1.92 7.62
N GLY A 93 19.35 2.37 6.85
CA GLY A 93 18.96 1.76 5.56
C GLY A 93 18.00 0.57 5.68
N THR A 94 17.62 0.16 6.88
CA THR A 94 16.75 -1.02 7.12
C THR A 94 15.32 -0.64 7.49
N GLU A 95 15.11 0.63 7.82
CA GLU A 95 13.86 1.20 8.30
C GLU A 95 12.72 1.07 7.28
N PRO A 96 12.89 1.32 5.97
CA PRO A 96 11.81 1.13 5.00
C PRO A 96 11.22 -0.28 5.02
N MET A 97 12.07 -1.30 5.16
CA MET A 97 11.67 -2.70 5.21
C MET A 97 11.00 -3.06 6.54
N THR A 98 11.53 -2.57 7.66
CA THR A 98 10.93 -2.77 8.99
C THR A 98 9.55 -2.13 9.06
N GLU A 99 9.41 -0.90 8.54
CA GLU A 99 8.16 -0.15 8.53
C GLU A 99 7.08 -0.81 7.67
N ILE A 100 7.40 -1.22 6.43
CA ILE A 100 6.40 -1.87 5.57
C ILE A 100 5.94 -3.22 6.14
N ARG A 101 6.84 -3.99 6.78
CA ARG A 101 6.48 -5.24 7.45
C ARG A 101 5.51 -5.01 8.59
N ALA A 102 5.80 -4.03 9.46
CA ALA A 102 4.94 -3.67 10.58
C ALA A 102 3.55 -3.24 10.09
N ARG A 103 3.50 -2.25 9.18
CA ARG A 103 2.23 -1.72 8.65
C ARG A 103 1.41 -2.78 7.90
N THR A 104 2.08 -3.64 7.11
CA THR A 104 1.40 -4.74 6.40
C THR A 104 0.84 -5.77 7.38
N GLY A 105 1.60 -6.12 8.43
CA GLY A 105 1.17 -7.03 9.48
C GLY A 105 -0.06 -6.51 10.24
N GLU A 106 -0.02 -5.26 10.69
CA GLU A 106 -1.13 -4.59 11.39
C GLU A 106 -2.40 -4.55 10.55
N VAL A 107 -2.30 -4.08 9.29
CA VAL A 107 -3.45 -4.04 8.38
C VAL A 107 -3.98 -5.45 8.12
N ALA A 108 -3.10 -6.43 7.91
CA ALA A 108 -3.52 -7.79 7.65
C ALA A 108 -4.21 -8.44 8.85
N GLU A 109 -3.74 -8.19 10.07
CA GLU A 109 -4.38 -8.63 11.30
C GLU A 109 -5.80 -8.05 11.44
N VAL A 110 -5.93 -6.71 11.29
CA VAL A 110 -7.23 -6.02 11.33
C VAL A 110 -8.18 -6.55 10.27
N LEU A 111 -7.70 -6.79 9.04
CA LEU A 111 -8.54 -7.24 7.94
C LEU A 111 -8.97 -8.71 8.09
N ARG A 112 -8.10 -9.58 8.60
CA ARG A 112 -8.39 -11.02 8.80
C ARG A 112 -9.17 -11.31 10.08
N GLY A 113 -9.19 -10.39 11.04
CA GLY A 113 -9.94 -10.53 12.29
C GLY A 113 -11.46 -10.58 12.13
N ALA A 114 -11.98 -10.28 10.93
CA ALA A 114 -13.41 -10.30 10.66
C ALA A 114 -13.89 -11.62 10.00
N PRO A 115 -15.11 -12.08 10.31
CA PRO A 115 -15.66 -13.32 9.76
C PRO A 115 -15.63 -13.34 8.23
N GLY A 116 -15.14 -14.44 7.68
CA GLY A 116 -15.05 -14.65 6.25
C GLY A 116 -13.91 -13.89 5.57
N ARG A 117 -12.98 -13.25 6.30
CA ARG A 117 -11.79 -12.60 5.72
C ARG A 117 -10.48 -13.30 6.09
N GLU A 118 -10.53 -14.53 6.56
CA GLU A 118 -9.38 -15.26 7.11
C GLU A 118 -8.27 -15.51 6.06
N ARG A 119 -8.64 -15.51 4.77
CA ARG A 119 -7.76 -15.82 3.63
C ARG A 119 -7.53 -14.65 2.68
N VAL A 120 -7.87 -13.42 3.07
CA VAL A 120 -7.68 -12.27 2.18
C VAL A 120 -6.18 -12.01 1.95
N ALA A 121 -5.83 -11.78 0.70
CA ALA A 121 -4.48 -11.42 0.31
C ALA A 121 -4.21 -9.96 0.70
N VAL A 122 -3.12 -9.77 1.44
CA VAL A 122 -2.58 -8.45 1.81
C VAL A 122 -1.09 -8.47 1.51
N THR A 123 -0.63 -7.54 0.69
CA THR A 123 0.77 -7.43 0.24
C THR A 123 1.32 -6.05 0.58
N GLY A 124 2.59 -5.98 0.93
CA GLY A 124 3.30 -4.72 1.19
C GLY A 124 3.99 -4.21 -0.08
N LEU A 125 4.00 -2.89 -0.27
CA LEU A 125 4.73 -2.20 -1.32
C LEU A 125 5.49 -1.02 -0.71
N VAL A 126 6.79 -0.97 -0.94
CA VAL A 126 7.56 0.27 -0.73
C VAL A 126 7.66 0.99 -2.07
N LEU A 127 7.05 2.18 -2.16
CA LEU A 127 7.13 3.04 -3.32
C LEU A 127 8.20 4.10 -3.09
N VAL A 128 9.33 3.99 -3.79
CA VAL A 128 10.46 4.90 -3.64
C VAL A 128 10.36 6.02 -4.67
N MET A 129 10.23 7.27 -4.20
CA MET A 129 10.03 8.44 -5.04
C MET A 129 11.37 9.15 -5.28
N PRO A 130 11.92 9.13 -6.52
CA PRO A 130 13.14 9.86 -6.85
C PRO A 130 12.92 11.37 -6.86
N GLN A 131 13.95 12.13 -6.50
CA GLN A 131 13.96 13.58 -6.70
C GLN A 131 14.00 13.93 -8.20
N LEU A 132 13.38 15.04 -8.60
CA LEU A 132 13.37 15.47 -9.99
C LEU A 132 14.80 15.56 -10.55
N GLY A 133 15.07 14.95 -11.70
CA GLY A 133 16.38 14.91 -12.35
C GLY A 133 17.34 13.82 -11.84
N SER A 134 16.91 12.98 -10.89
CA SER A 134 17.64 11.77 -10.49
C SER A 134 17.56 10.69 -11.57
N ARG A 135 18.61 9.90 -11.71
CA ARG A 135 18.62 8.71 -12.58
C ARG A 135 18.90 7.49 -11.72
N LEU A 136 17.84 6.81 -11.32
CA LEU A 136 17.93 5.63 -10.46
C LEU A 136 17.54 4.37 -11.22
N THR A 137 18.29 3.30 -10.98
CA THR A 137 17.95 1.93 -11.35
C THR A 137 17.68 1.15 -10.07
N LEU A 138 16.67 0.28 -10.08
CA LEU A 138 16.31 -0.53 -8.92
C LEU A 138 16.89 -1.94 -9.07
N GLU A 139 17.73 -2.36 -8.12
CA GLU A 139 18.22 -3.73 -8.00
C GLU A 139 17.59 -4.37 -6.77
N ARG A 140 16.72 -5.35 -7.01
CA ARG A 140 16.03 -6.10 -5.95
C ARG A 140 16.85 -7.33 -5.57
N GLY A 141 17.39 -7.35 -4.35
CA GLY A 141 17.93 -8.56 -3.73
C GLY A 141 16.82 -9.42 -3.13
N ASP A 142 17.16 -10.25 -2.16
CA ASP A 142 16.19 -11.11 -1.47
C ASP A 142 15.16 -10.26 -0.69
N LEU A 143 13.92 -10.25 -1.17
CA LEU A 143 12.78 -9.60 -0.52
C LEU A 143 11.91 -10.64 0.18
N PRO A 144 11.25 -10.28 1.29
CA PRO A 144 10.30 -11.18 1.95
C PRO A 144 9.07 -11.45 1.08
N ASP A 145 8.48 -12.63 1.26
CA ASP A 145 7.24 -12.99 0.57
C ASP A 145 6.14 -11.96 0.81
N GLY A 146 5.46 -11.59 -0.27
CA GLY A 146 4.36 -10.62 -0.23
C GLY A 146 4.78 -9.17 -0.02
N ILE A 147 6.08 -8.85 -0.06
CA ILE A 147 6.58 -7.47 -0.04
C ILE A 147 7.35 -7.19 -1.34
N ASP A 148 7.02 -6.10 -2.01
CA ASP A 148 7.76 -5.63 -3.19
C ASP A 148 8.24 -4.18 -3.02
N VAL A 149 9.15 -3.77 -3.89
CA VAL A 149 9.68 -2.41 -3.98
C VAL A 149 9.57 -1.93 -5.42
N VAL A 150 9.04 -0.73 -5.60
CA VAL A 150 8.88 -0.10 -6.91
C VAL A 150 9.48 1.30 -6.88
N LEU A 151 10.21 1.65 -7.95
CA LEU A 151 10.63 3.02 -8.18
C LEU A 151 9.46 3.81 -8.77
N GLY A 152 9.07 4.88 -8.08
CA GLY A 152 8.02 5.82 -8.51
C GLY A 152 8.54 6.83 -9.51
N ASP A 153 8.98 6.38 -10.69
CA ASP A 153 9.41 7.27 -11.78
C ASP A 153 8.23 7.88 -12.58
N GLY A 154 7.00 7.41 -12.33
CA GLY A 154 5.80 7.92 -12.93
C GLY A 154 4.58 7.02 -12.75
N PRO A 155 3.41 7.42 -13.30
CA PRO A 155 2.17 6.65 -13.20
C PRO A 155 2.26 5.29 -13.90
N ALA A 156 3.15 5.13 -14.88
CA ALA A 156 3.30 3.90 -15.65
C ALA A 156 3.97 2.77 -14.84
N ALA A 157 5.03 3.06 -14.08
CA ALA A 157 5.70 2.04 -13.26
C ALA A 157 4.77 1.48 -12.18
N LEU A 158 4.07 2.36 -11.46
CA LEU A 158 3.10 1.93 -10.46
C LEU A 158 1.97 1.12 -11.10
N ARG A 159 1.45 1.55 -12.26
CA ARG A 159 0.42 0.80 -12.98
C ARG A 159 0.92 -0.57 -13.41
N ASN A 160 2.12 -0.66 -13.97
CA ASN A 160 2.72 -1.91 -14.42
C ASN A 160 2.85 -2.89 -13.25
N TYR A 161 3.27 -2.43 -12.07
CA TYR A 161 3.28 -3.25 -10.86
C TYR A 161 1.89 -3.83 -10.55
N PHE A 162 0.85 -2.99 -10.50
CA PHE A 162 -0.50 -3.47 -10.23
C PHE A 162 -1.04 -4.41 -11.31
N THR A 163 -0.74 -4.16 -12.59
CA THR A 163 -1.06 -5.10 -13.67
C THR A 163 -0.39 -6.44 -13.42
N THR A 164 0.93 -6.47 -13.17
CA THR A 164 1.67 -7.71 -12.94
C THR A 164 1.10 -8.55 -11.80
N ILE A 165 0.79 -7.93 -10.65
CA ILE A 165 0.26 -8.69 -9.50
C ILE A 165 -1.21 -9.11 -9.68
N THR A 166 -1.93 -8.58 -10.67
CA THR A 166 -3.36 -8.86 -10.88
C THR A 166 -3.67 -9.74 -12.08
N THR A 167 -2.78 -9.83 -13.09
CA THR A 167 -3.03 -10.54 -14.35
C THR A 167 -3.51 -11.99 -14.16
N ASP A 168 -2.83 -12.75 -13.30
CA ASP A 168 -3.08 -14.20 -13.14
C ASP A 168 -3.60 -14.58 -11.74
N ALA A 169 -3.87 -13.59 -10.88
CA ALA A 169 -4.34 -13.85 -9.54
C ALA A 169 -5.84 -14.18 -9.51
N PRO A 170 -6.32 -15.08 -8.62
CA PRO A 170 -7.75 -15.26 -8.40
C PRO A 170 -8.35 -14.07 -7.63
N ASP A 171 -9.64 -13.82 -7.80
CA ASP A 171 -10.34 -12.82 -6.97
C ASP A 171 -10.37 -13.29 -5.51
N THR A 172 -9.86 -12.47 -4.60
CA THR A 172 -9.88 -12.74 -3.15
C THR A 172 -10.74 -11.74 -2.37
N TRP A 173 -11.20 -10.67 -3.03
CA TRP A 173 -12.01 -9.60 -2.48
C TRP A 173 -13.32 -9.42 -3.26
N ASP A 174 -14.48 -9.47 -2.57
CA ASP A 174 -15.75 -8.95 -3.09
C ASP A 174 -16.06 -7.54 -2.59
N ALA A 175 -17.03 -6.89 -3.25
CA ALA A 175 -17.51 -5.56 -2.92
C ALA A 175 -18.01 -5.44 -1.47
N THR A 176 -18.61 -6.52 -0.92
CA THR A 176 -19.08 -6.53 0.47
C THR A 176 -17.92 -6.53 1.46
N GLN A 177 -16.93 -7.40 1.25
CA GLN A 177 -15.72 -7.48 2.07
C GLN A 177 -14.91 -6.18 2.04
N VAL A 178 -14.76 -5.55 0.86
CA VAL A 178 -14.05 -4.27 0.75
C VAL A 178 -14.82 -3.15 1.46
N GLY A 179 -16.14 -3.07 1.30
CA GLY A 179 -16.95 -2.09 2.04
C GLY A 179 -16.84 -2.24 3.56
N GLN A 180 -16.85 -3.47 4.06
CA GLN A 180 -16.64 -3.76 5.49
C GLN A 180 -15.22 -3.45 5.96
N ALA A 181 -14.20 -3.76 5.14
CA ALA A 181 -12.81 -3.44 5.41
C ALA A 181 -12.60 -1.93 5.52
N LEU A 182 -13.14 -1.17 4.56
CA LEU A 182 -13.16 0.29 4.60
C LEU A 182 -13.85 0.80 5.86
N GLY A 183 -15.00 0.25 6.24
CA GLY A 183 -15.66 0.60 7.50
C GLY A 183 -14.81 0.33 8.75
N THR A 184 -14.15 -0.84 8.81
CA THR A 184 -13.28 -1.24 9.93
C THR A 184 -12.10 -0.27 10.09
N LEU A 185 -11.56 0.21 8.97
CA LEU A 185 -10.43 1.15 8.94
C LEU A 185 -10.84 2.64 9.08
N GLY A 186 -12.14 2.93 9.24
CA GLY A 186 -12.65 4.30 9.37
C GLY A 186 -12.90 5.03 8.05
N PHE A 187 -12.99 4.32 6.94
CA PHE A 187 -13.18 4.82 5.57
C PHE A 187 -14.53 4.41 4.95
N ALA A 188 -15.58 4.20 5.76
CA ALA A 188 -16.88 3.73 5.27
C ALA A 188 -17.48 4.58 4.13
N ALA A 189 -17.20 5.89 4.12
CA ALA A 189 -17.67 6.82 3.09
C ALA A 189 -16.81 6.82 1.80
N ALA A 190 -15.72 6.06 1.74
CA ALA A 190 -14.82 6.04 0.60
C ALA A 190 -15.50 5.45 -0.65
N ALA A 191 -16.28 4.39 -0.50
CA ALA A 191 -16.98 3.78 -1.63
C ALA A 191 -18.29 3.13 -1.18
N THR A 192 -19.34 3.28 -1.98
CA THR A 192 -20.55 2.48 -1.80
C THR A 192 -20.38 1.10 -2.42
N HIS A 193 -21.23 0.14 -2.04
CA HIS A 193 -21.24 -1.18 -2.67
C HIS A 193 -21.42 -1.09 -4.20
N SER A 194 -22.29 -0.18 -4.68
CA SER A 194 -22.49 0.02 -6.11
C SER A 194 -21.24 0.56 -6.80
N ASP A 195 -20.49 1.46 -6.15
CA ASP A 195 -19.25 1.99 -6.69
C ASP A 195 -18.21 0.87 -6.84
N LEU A 196 -18.07 0.02 -5.82
CA LEU A 196 -17.16 -1.13 -5.84
C LEU A 196 -17.53 -2.12 -6.94
N THR A 197 -18.80 -2.48 -7.10
CA THR A 197 -19.22 -3.37 -8.20
C THR A 197 -18.98 -2.74 -9.58
N ASN A 198 -19.19 -1.43 -9.72
CA ASN A 198 -18.94 -0.71 -10.98
C ASN A 198 -17.44 -0.62 -11.31
N ASP A 199 -16.57 -0.63 -10.29
CA ASP A 199 -15.12 -0.62 -10.46
C ASP A 199 -14.52 -2.03 -10.52
N GLY A 200 -15.34 -3.06 -10.73
CA GLY A 200 -14.91 -4.41 -11.11
C GLY A 200 -14.79 -5.42 -9.96
N PHE A 201 -15.20 -5.07 -8.73
CA PHE A 201 -15.28 -6.06 -7.65
C PHE A 201 -16.48 -6.99 -7.86
N PRO A 202 -16.32 -8.31 -7.65
CA PRO A 202 -17.45 -9.22 -7.68
C PRO A 202 -18.44 -8.85 -6.57
N ALA A 203 -19.74 -8.96 -6.84
CA ALA A 203 -20.78 -8.69 -5.82
C ALA A 203 -20.74 -9.70 -4.66
N ARG A 204 -20.37 -10.95 -4.98
CA ARG A 204 -20.16 -12.04 -4.03
C ARG A 204 -19.11 -12.98 -4.59
N LEU A 205 -18.10 -13.32 -3.79
CA LEU A 205 -17.20 -14.42 -4.13
C LEU A 205 -17.93 -15.75 -4.03
N VAL A 206 -17.90 -16.54 -5.11
CA VAL A 206 -18.32 -17.94 -5.05
C VAL A 206 -17.22 -18.70 -4.30
N ARG A 207 -17.42 -18.87 -2.99
CA ARG A 207 -16.54 -19.75 -2.21
C ARG A 207 -16.93 -21.18 -2.52
N THR A 208 -15.98 -21.95 -3.05
CA THR A 208 -16.10 -23.40 -2.99
C THR A 208 -16.30 -23.77 -1.52
N PRO A 209 -17.41 -24.43 -1.15
CA PRO A 209 -17.63 -24.87 0.21
C PRO A 209 -16.40 -25.66 0.68
N PRO A 210 -15.97 -25.50 1.94
CA PRO A 210 -14.92 -26.37 2.46
C PRO A 210 -15.35 -27.82 2.20
N PRO A 211 -14.44 -28.71 1.77
CA PRO A 211 -14.79 -30.11 1.57
C PRO A 211 -15.47 -30.62 2.84
N PRO A 212 -16.54 -31.43 2.72
CA PRO A 212 -17.24 -31.95 3.88
C PRO A 212 -16.20 -32.55 4.82
N ARG A 213 -16.20 -32.09 6.09
CA ARG A 213 -15.28 -32.60 7.10
C ARG A 213 -15.41 -34.12 7.06
N PRO A 214 -14.30 -34.88 6.92
CA PRO A 214 -14.36 -36.33 6.89
C PRO A 214 -15.23 -36.79 8.04
N ALA A 215 -16.26 -37.59 7.75
CA ALA A 215 -17.10 -38.17 8.78
C ALA A 215 -16.16 -38.79 9.84
N PRO A 216 -16.39 -38.55 11.14
CA PRO A 216 -15.55 -39.13 12.17
C PRO A 216 -15.44 -40.62 11.88
N ALA A 217 -14.21 -41.10 11.69
CA ALA A 217 -13.97 -42.52 11.45
C ALA A 217 -14.69 -43.29 12.57
N PRO A 218 -15.43 -44.38 12.26
CA PRO A 218 -16.09 -45.16 13.28
C PRO A 218 -15.05 -45.50 14.35
N ALA A 219 -15.36 -45.12 15.59
CA ALA A 219 -14.49 -45.40 16.72
C ALA A 219 -14.15 -46.90 16.66
N PRO A 220 -12.86 -47.29 16.74
CA PRO A 220 -12.51 -48.70 16.75
C PRO A 220 -13.31 -49.36 17.87
N ALA A 221 -14.05 -50.41 17.50
CA ALA A 221 -14.84 -51.18 18.45
C ALA A 221 -13.95 -51.52 19.64
N ALA A 222 -14.36 -51.09 20.83
CA ALA A 222 -13.60 -51.29 22.05
C ALA A 222 -13.22 -52.77 22.13
N ALA A 223 -11.92 -53.06 22.12
CA ALA A 223 -11.44 -54.40 22.36
C ALA A 223 -12.01 -54.87 23.71
N PRO A 224 -12.56 -56.09 23.81
CA PRO A 224 -13.10 -56.60 25.06
C PRO A 224 -12.01 -56.55 26.13
N ILE A 225 -12.30 -55.82 27.22
CA ILE A 225 -11.43 -55.72 28.39
C ILE A 225 -11.21 -57.15 28.92
N PRO A 226 -9.98 -57.68 28.94
CA PRO A 226 -9.72 -58.99 29.50
C PRO A 226 -9.96 -58.97 31.03
N GLY A 227 -10.96 -59.73 31.46
CA GLY A 227 -11.09 -60.34 32.79
C GLY A 227 -10.69 -59.49 34.00
N THR A 228 -11.67 -58.84 34.63
CA THR A 228 -11.64 -58.53 36.06
C THR A 228 -11.47 -59.82 36.86
N ARG A 229 -10.25 -60.08 37.33
CA ARG A 229 -9.96 -61.14 38.29
C ARG A 229 -10.56 -60.76 39.66
N PRO A 230 -11.29 -61.66 40.35
CA PRO A 230 -11.81 -61.40 41.68
C PRO A 230 -10.67 -61.13 42.67
N PRO A 231 -10.83 -60.17 43.61
CA PRO A 231 -9.85 -59.92 44.65
C PRO A 231 -9.82 -61.10 45.63
N ALA A 232 -8.67 -61.78 45.72
CA ALA A 232 -8.39 -62.72 46.79
C ALA A 232 -8.10 -61.97 48.09
N ASP A 233 -8.61 -62.52 49.17
CA ASP A 233 -8.65 -62.03 50.54
C ASP A 233 -7.38 -61.33 51.01
N ARG A 234 -7.53 -60.08 51.46
CA ARG A 234 -6.51 -59.36 52.23
C ARG A 234 -7.07 -59.05 53.62
N PRO A 235 -6.40 -59.48 54.71
CA PRO A 235 -6.86 -59.27 56.08
C PRO A 235 -6.80 -57.79 56.52
N PRO A 236 -7.63 -57.40 57.52
CA PRO A 236 -7.78 -56.01 57.95
C PRO A 236 -6.55 -55.52 58.73
N ALA A 237 -6.01 -54.37 58.32
CA ALA A 237 -4.99 -53.63 59.08
C ALA A 237 -5.65 -52.55 59.96
N PRO A 238 -5.06 -52.22 61.13
CA PRO A 238 -5.68 -51.41 62.16
C PRO A 238 -5.67 -49.90 61.86
N VAL A 239 -6.74 -49.27 62.32
CA VAL A 239 -7.04 -47.84 62.31
C VAL A 239 -6.02 -47.06 63.15
N THR A 240 -5.28 -46.15 62.51
CA THR A 240 -4.53 -45.05 63.15
C THR A 240 -4.54 -43.93 62.11
N GLY A 241 -5.33 -42.87 62.21
CA GLY A 241 -5.22 -41.79 63.20
C GLY A 241 -4.51 -40.61 62.54
N GLY A 242 -5.25 -39.60 62.08
CA GLY A 242 -4.67 -38.32 61.63
C GLY A 242 -5.51 -37.51 60.64
N PRO A 243 -6.10 -36.37 61.07
CA PRO A 243 -6.82 -35.44 60.19
C PRO A 243 -5.91 -34.27 59.77
N VAL A 244 -5.89 -33.92 58.49
CA VAL A 244 -5.65 -32.54 58.01
C VAL A 244 -6.05 -32.45 56.54
N SER A 245 -7.29 -32.03 56.30
CA SER A 245 -7.71 -31.59 54.97
C SER A 245 -7.77 -30.06 54.99
N MET A 246 -6.81 -29.46 54.31
CA MET A 246 -6.64 -28.01 54.21
C MET A 246 -7.84 -27.38 53.51
N ALA A 247 -8.45 -26.42 54.20
CA ALA A 247 -9.49 -25.57 53.70
C ALA A 247 -8.97 -24.66 52.57
N ARG A 248 -9.81 -24.53 51.55
CA ARG A 248 -9.68 -23.61 50.41
C ARG A 248 -10.04 -22.20 50.85
N PRO A 249 -9.18 -21.16 50.68
CA PRO A 249 -9.58 -19.79 50.95
C PRO A 249 -10.46 -19.23 49.83
N ALA A 250 -11.55 -18.58 50.22
CA ALA A 250 -12.37 -17.72 49.37
C ALA A 250 -11.63 -16.42 49.01
N PRO A 251 -11.93 -15.78 47.86
CA PRO A 251 -11.35 -14.49 47.49
C PRO A 251 -12.01 -13.35 48.26
N GLY A 252 -11.21 -12.55 48.97
CA GLY A 252 -11.64 -11.31 49.62
C GLY A 252 -11.82 -10.16 48.61
N PRO A 253 -12.75 -9.22 48.83
CA PRO A 253 -12.92 -8.04 48.00
C PRO A 253 -12.02 -6.90 48.49
N GLY A 254 -11.35 -6.22 47.55
CA GLY A 254 -10.79 -4.89 47.77
C GLY A 254 -9.27 -4.83 47.87
N GLN A 255 -8.61 -4.80 46.72
CA GLN A 255 -7.32 -4.13 46.61
C GLN A 255 -7.19 -3.50 45.21
N PRO A 256 -7.11 -2.15 45.10
CA PRO A 256 -6.83 -1.51 43.83
C PRO A 256 -5.39 -1.80 43.37
N PRO A 257 -5.13 -1.87 42.06
CA PRO A 257 -3.82 -2.22 41.52
C PRO A 257 -2.75 -1.16 41.87
N PRO A 258 -1.50 -1.57 42.11
CA PRO A 258 -0.40 -0.66 42.37
C PRO A 258 -0.06 0.17 41.13
N GLN A 259 0.01 1.48 41.30
CA GLN A 259 0.50 2.41 40.28
C GLN A 259 2.01 2.18 40.05
N PRO A 260 2.50 2.20 38.80
CA PRO A 260 3.93 2.16 38.51
C PRO A 260 4.61 3.40 39.09
N GLY A 261 5.64 3.17 39.89
CA GLY A 261 6.41 4.20 40.59
C GLY A 261 6.98 5.25 39.64
N SER A 262 6.65 6.51 39.93
CA SER A 262 7.35 7.68 39.43
C SER A 262 8.79 7.65 39.94
N MET A 263 9.75 7.41 39.05
CA MET A 263 11.15 7.68 39.34
C MET A 263 11.33 9.19 39.49
N ILE A 264 11.63 9.60 40.72
CA ILE A 264 12.02 10.94 41.12
C ILE A 264 13.40 11.22 40.50
N GLN A 265 13.43 12.14 39.54
CA GLN A 265 14.66 12.67 38.96
C GLN A 265 15.26 13.71 39.94
N PRO A 266 16.52 13.57 40.38
CA PRO A 266 17.16 14.55 41.26
C PRO A 266 17.37 15.88 40.54
N GLY A 267 17.10 16.96 41.27
CA GLY A 267 16.95 18.32 40.76
C GLY A 267 18.18 18.93 40.10
N SER A 268 17.92 19.58 38.97
CA SER A 268 18.82 20.52 38.31
C SER A 268 18.65 21.90 38.94
N MET A 269 19.70 22.40 39.60
CA MET A 269 19.78 23.79 40.05
C MET A 269 19.83 24.75 38.85
N PRO A 270 19.18 25.93 38.92
CA PRO A 270 19.29 26.94 37.87
C PRO A 270 20.61 27.71 37.98
N ALA A 271 21.38 27.72 36.90
CA ALA A 271 22.54 28.60 36.74
C ALA A 271 22.09 30.06 36.54
N PRO A 272 22.75 31.05 37.15
CA PRO A 272 22.47 32.45 36.91
C PRO A 272 23.24 32.93 35.67
N GLY A 273 22.53 33.59 34.74
CA GLY A 273 23.15 34.55 33.81
C GLY A 273 23.43 34.04 32.39
N SER A 274 22.39 34.04 31.57
CA SER A 274 22.55 34.31 30.14
C SER A 274 21.29 35.01 29.62
N ALA A 275 21.43 36.31 29.38
CA ALA A 275 20.38 37.15 28.82
C ALA A 275 19.97 36.63 27.42
N PRO A 276 18.67 36.59 27.10
CA PRO A 276 18.23 36.21 25.77
C PRO A 276 18.67 37.25 24.73
N PRO A 277 19.05 36.84 23.50
CA PRO A 277 19.34 37.78 22.42
C PRO A 277 18.08 38.59 22.07
N PRO A 278 18.22 39.88 21.71
CA PRO A 278 17.10 40.73 21.34
C PRO A 278 16.42 40.17 20.09
N GLY A 279 15.09 39.98 20.17
CA GLY A 279 14.28 39.56 19.05
C GLY A 279 14.34 40.55 17.86
N PRO A 280 14.11 40.07 16.63
CA PRO A 280 14.12 40.93 15.44
C PRO A 280 13.02 41.99 15.54
N ARG A 281 13.42 43.26 15.38
CA ARG A 281 12.52 44.41 15.30
C ARG A 281 11.54 44.23 14.13
N PRO A 282 10.24 44.54 14.30
CA PRO A 282 9.30 44.63 13.20
C PRO A 282 9.78 45.69 12.20
N GLY A 283 10.07 45.29 10.97
CA GLY A 283 10.35 46.22 9.88
C GLY A 283 9.11 47.05 9.52
N PRO A 284 9.30 48.28 9.00
CA PRO A 284 8.19 49.14 8.58
C PRO A 284 7.43 48.49 7.42
N ALA A 285 6.11 48.52 7.52
CA ALA A 285 5.20 48.04 6.49
C ALA A 285 5.44 48.74 5.14
N PRO A 286 5.44 48.03 4.01
CA PRO A 286 5.52 48.65 2.70
C PRO A 286 4.27 49.50 2.44
N GLN A 287 4.49 50.80 2.25
CA GLN A 287 3.48 51.76 1.79
C GLN A 287 3.02 51.36 0.39
N MET A 288 1.72 51.04 0.25
CA MET A 288 1.08 50.92 -1.05
C MET A 288 0.95 52.30 -1.72
N PRO A 289 1.18 52.42 -3.04
CA PRO A 289 0.98 53.66 -3.77
C PRO A 289 -0.51 54.00 -3.91
N PRO A 290 -0.87 55.30 -3.97
CA PRO A 290 -2.24 55.76 -4.06
C PRO A 290 -2.86 55.43 -5.44
N ARG A 291 -4.03 54.78 -5.43
CA ARG A 291 -4.91 54.66 -6.60
C ARG A 291 -5.59 56.00 -6.87
N GLY A 292 -5.39 56.53 -8.08
CA GLY A 292 -6.08 57.71 -8.60
C GLY A 292 -7.57 57.46 -8.93
N PRO A 293 -8.31 58.53 -9.26
CA PRO A 293 -9.78 58.57 -9.19
C PRO A 293 -10.48 58.44 -10.56
N GLY A 294 -11.73 57.97 -10.51
CA GLY A 294 -12.73 58.01 -11.59
C GLY A 294 -13.35 56.64 -11.86
N THR A 295 -14.66 56.43 -11.99
CA THR A 295 -15.87 57.29 -12.03
C THR A 295 -17.08 56.33 -11.88
N PRO A 296 -18.38 56.73 -11.93
CA PRO A 296 -19.41 56.22 -11.02
C PRO A 296 -20.50 55.38 -11.73
N GLY A 297 -21.35 54.70 -10.95
CA GLY A 297 -22.67 54.28 -11.45
C GLY A 297 -23.24 53.03 -10.78
N GLY A 298 -23.90 53.20 -9.64
CA GLY A 298 -24.75 52.17 -9.03
C GLY A 298 -25.84 52.79 -8.16
N PRO A 299 -27.14 52.61 -8.47
CA PRO A 299 -28.25 53.14 -7.69
C PRO A 299 -28.55 52.32 -6.41
N PRO A 300 -29.39 52.85 -5.49
CA PRO A 300 -29.11 52.78 -4.06
C PRO A 300 -29.84 51.69 -3.27
N ALA A 301 -29.22 51.42 -2.13
CA ALA A 301 -29.70 50.93 -0.84
C ALA A 301 -31.21 50.67 -0.65
N ALA A 302 -31.48 49.51 -0.03
CA ALA A 302 -32.54 49.37 0.97
C ALA A 302 -31.93 48.83 2.28
N THR A 303 -32.37 49.45 3.35
CA THR A 303 -31.78 49.53 4.69
C THR A 303 -32.53 48.62 5.67
N ARG A 304 -31.80 48.07 6.66
CA ARG A 304 -32.28 47.60 8.00
C ARG A 304 -33.25 46.39 7.97
N ALA A 305 -33.34 45.54 8.99
CA ALA A 305 -32.99 45.64 10.40
C ALA A 305 -32.62 44.27 10.97
N ALA A 306 -31.87 44.29 12.08
CA ALA A 306 -31.68 43.16 12.96
C ALA A 306 -33.01 42.80 13.66
N ALA A 307 -33.36 41.52 13.65
CA ALA A 307 -34.37 40.95 14.53
C ALA A 307 -33.88 39.57 15.00
N GLY A 308 -33.85 39.39 16.31
CA GLY A 308 -33.46 38.15 16.97
C GLY A 308 -34.44 37.02 16.68
N TYR A 309 -33.90 35.81 16.52
CA TYR A 309 -34.68 34.60 16.40
C TYR A 309 -34.75 33.87 17.74
N ALA A 310 -35.96 33.80 18.28
CA ALA A 310 -36.35 32.78 19.26
C ALA A 310 -36.58 31.44 18.53
N PRO A 311 -36.36 30.28 19.19
CA PRO A 311 -36.56 28.98 18.56
C PRO A 311 -38.04 28.58 18.60
N THR A 312 -38.70 28.55 17.45
CA THR A 312 -40.00 27.89 17.28
C THR A 312 -39.80 26.47 16.75
N SER A 313 -40.15 25.49 17.58
CA SER A 313 -40.42 24.10 17.20
C SER A 313 -41.52 24.04 16.12
N GLN A 314 -41.22 23.42 14.98
CA GLN A 314 -42.21 23.07 13.97
C GLN A 314 -42.09 21.58 13.64
N PRO A 315 -43.15 20.78 13.85
CA PRO A 315 -43.27 19.44 13.30
C PRO A 315 -43.85 19.54 11.89
N TYR A 316 -43.09 19.17 10.86
CA TYR A 316 -43.62 19.12 9.49
C TYR A 316 -43.35 17.75 8.87
N SER A 317 -44.40 16.93 8.85
CA SER A 317 -44.55 15.76 7.99
C SER A 317 -44.80 16.23 6.55
N VAL A 318 -43.87 15.95 5.64
CA VAL A 318 -44.06 16.18 4.20
C VAL A 318 -44.66 14.92 3.56
N PRO A 319 -45.81 15.01 2.87
CA PRO A 319 -46.31 13.95 2.01
C PRO A 319 -45.38 13.74 0.82
N PHE A 320 -45.02 12.49 0.55
CA PHE A 320 -44.24 12.11 -0.63
C PHE A 320 -45.08 12.32 -1.89
N ASP A 321 -44.79 13.39 -2.62
CA ASP A 321 -45.23 13.52 -4.02
C ASP A 321 -44.35 12.61 -4.91
N PRO A 322 -44.93 11.73 -5.74
CA PRO A 322 -44.17 10.86 -6.62
C PRO A 322 -43.42 11.67 -7.67
N ARG A 323 -42.09 11.55 -7.63
CA ARG A 323 -41.17 12.21 -8.56
C ARG A 323 -41.53 11.82 -10.01
N PRO A 324 -41.77 12.78 -10.93
CA PRO A 324 -42.08 12.47 -12.31
C PRO A 324 -40.91 11.74 -13.00
N PRO A 325 -41.19 10.84 -13.96
CA PRO A 325 -40.16 10.07 -14.67
C PRO A 325 -39.21 11.01 -15.41
N GLN A 326 -37.91 10.86 -15.16
CA GLN A 326 -36.89 11.64 -15.88
C GLN A 326 -36.92 11.30 -17.37
N PRO A 327 -36.93 12.31 -18.27
CA PRO A 327 -36.87 12.07 -19.69
C PRO A 327 -35.54 11.42 -20.10
N PRO A 328 -35.53 10.55 -21.12
CA PRO A 328 -34.34 9.85 -21.57
C PRO A 328 -33.28 10.86 -22.01
N ARG A 329 -32.12 10.84 -21.35
CA ARG A 329 -30.95 11.64 -21.74
C ARG A 329 -30.53 11.22 -23.15
N ARG A 330 -30.87 12.04 -24.16
CA ARG A 330 -30.29 11.95 -25.51
C ARG A 330 -28.77 12.04 -25.39
N ARG A 331 -28.08 10.91 -25.53
CA ARG A 331 -26.64 10.85 -25.79
C ARG A 331 -26.37 11.68 -27.05
N ARG A 332 -25.97 12.94 -26.89
CA ARG A 332 -25.29 13.68 -27.96
C ARG A 332 -24.00 12.91 -28.22
N ARG A 333 -23.98 12.10 -29.28
CA ARG A 333 -22.74 11.59 -29.89
C ARG A 333 -21.95 12.84 -30.29
N SER A 334 -21.01 13.23 -29.43
CA SER A 334 -20.08 14.29 -29.72
C SER A 334 -19.35 13.90 -31.00
N LEU A 335 -19.37 14.76 -32.02
CA LEU A 335 -18.65 14.59 -33.30
C LEU A 335 -17.13 14.81 -33.14
N VAL A 336 -16.69 15.25 -31.96
CA VAL A 336 -15.29 15.55 -31.63
C VAL A 336 -14.31 14.39 -31.87
N PRO A 337 -14.59 13.11 -31.53
CA PRO A 337 -13.65 12.02 -31.79
C PRO A 337 -13.49 11.70 -33.27
N LEU A 338 -14.51 11.94 -34.11
CA LEU A 338 -14.41 11.76 -35.56
C LEU A 338 -13.55 12.85 -36.22
N VAL A 339 -13.65 14.09 -35.73
CA VAL A 339 -12.81 15.20 -36.22
C VAL A 339 -11.34 14.98 -35.86
N LEU A 340 -11.06 14.56 -34.62
CA LEU A 340 -9.69 14.25 -34.17
C LEU A 340 -9.05 13.11 -35.00
N LEU A 341 -9.82 12.06 -35.30
CA LEU A 341 -9.35 10.96 -36.13
C LEU A 341 -9.07 11.41 -37.57
N GLY A 342 -9.92 12.27 -38.14
CA GLY A 342 -9.69 12.88 -39.46
C GLY A 342 -8.38 13.69 -39.52
N VAL A 343 -8.12 14.52 -38.50
CA VAL A 343 -6.89 15.32 -38.43
C VAL A 343 -5.65 14.43 -38.33
N LEU A 344 -5.70 13.36 -37.53
CA LEU A 344 -4.58 12.41 -37.38
C LEU A 344 -4.20 11.75 -38.71
N VAL A 345 -5.20 11.32 -39.50
CA VAL A 345 -4.98 10.69 -40.81
C VAL A 345 -4.32 11.66 -41.80
N VAL A 346 -4.72 12.93 -41.80
CA VAL A 346 -4.11 13.96 -42.67
C VAL A 346 -2.64 14.20 -42.30
N VAL A 347 -2.32 14.26 -41.01
CA VAL A 347 -0.93 14.45 -40.53
C VAL A 347 -0.04 13.28 -40.94
N LEU A 348 -0.52 12.04 -40.81
CA LEU A 348 0.23 10.85 -41.21
C LEU A 348 0.45 10.78 -42.73
N ALA A 349 -0.55 11.15 -43.52
CA ALA A 349 -0.43 11.21 -44.98
C ALA A 349 0.60 12.27 -45.43
N ALA A 350 0.60 13.45 -44.79
CA ALA A 350 1.58 14.50 -45.05
C ALA A 350 3.01 14.03 -44.69
N ALA A 351 3.19 13.39 -43.54
CA ALA A 351 4.49 12.84 -43.14
C ALA A 351 5.03 11.81 -44.14
N ALA A 352 4.16 10.90 -44.61
CA ALA A 352 4.53 9.88 -45.59
C ALA A 352 4.97 10.49 -46.95
N MET A 353 4.27 11.54 -47.41
CA MET A 353 4.67 12.25 -48.64
C MET A 353 5.98 13.01 -48.50
N CYS A 354 6.27 13.58 -47.32
CA CYS A 354 7.54 14.25 -47.07
C CYS A 354 8.73 13.27 -47.02
N THR A 355 8.53 12.01 -46.64
CA THR A 355 9.62 11.03 -46.54
C THR A 355 9.92 10.26 -47.82
N ALA A 356 9.02 10.26 -48.81
CA ALA A 356 9.14 9.45 -50.03
C ALA A 356 9.71 10.21 -51.25
N GLY A 357 10.02 11.50 -51.13
CA GLY A 357 10.44 12.35 -52.27
C GLY A 357 11.95 12.51 -52.51
N GLY A 358 12.81 11.85 -51.75
CA GLY A 358 14.27 12.00 -51.84
C GLY A 358 14.93 10.94 -52.70
N GLY A 359 14.66 10.91 -54.01
CA GLY A 359 15.29 9.97 -54.93
C GLY A 359 15.63 10.61 -56.27
N GLY A 360 16.93 10.72 -56.55
CA GLY A 360 17.48 10.83 -57.90
C GLY A 360 18.46 11.98 -58.12
N SER A 361 19.76 11.67 -58.19
CA SER A 361 20.60 11.90 -59.38
C SER A 361 22.05 11.50 -59.13
N ASP A 362 22.62 10.87 -60.15
CA ASP A 362 23.84 10.07 -60.23
C ASP A 362 25.20 10.82 -60.21
N ASP A 363 26.25 9.99 -60.08
CA ASP A 363 27.62 10.05 -60.63
C ASP A 363 28.59 11.20 -60.29
N GLU A 364 29.78 10.85 -59.72
CA GLU A 364 31.09 10.86 -60.42
C GLU A 364 32.25 10.54 -59.44
N PRO A 365 33.35 9.85 -59.85
CA PRO A 365 34.39 9.34 -58.95
C PRO A 365 35.69 10.16 -58.96
N ALA A 366 36.32 10.37 -57.79
CA ALA A 366 37.77 10.62 -57.67
C ALA A 366 38.26 10.65 -56.22
N GLY A 367 39.42 10.03 -55.97
CA GLY A 367 40.38 10.47 -54.96
C GLY A 367 40.39 9.71 -53.63
N GLY A 368 41.49 8.98 -53.36
CA GLY A 368 41.77 8.30 -52.09
C GLY A 368 41.92 9.24 -50.87
N PRO A 369 42.28 8.72 -49.68
CA PRO A 369 43.59 8.09 -49.49
C PRO A 369 43.58 6.79 -48.65
N ALA A 370 44.65 6.02 -48.86
CA ALA A 370 45.31 5.03 -48.00
C ALA A 370 44.49 4.27 -46.92
N PRO A 371 44.48 2.92 -46.94
CA PRO A 371 43.96 2.15 -45.82
C PRO A 371 44.88 2.28 -44.60
N THR A 372 44.42 3.02 -43.60
CA THR A 372 44.95 2.91 -42.24
C THR A 372 44.71 1.47 -41.78
N ARG A 373 45.78 0.67 -41.77
CA ARG A 373 45.81 -0.64 -41.13
C ARG A 373 45.52 -0.46 -39.64
N THR A 374 44.27 -0.71 -39.25
CA THR A 374 43.95 -1.03 -37.86
C THR A 374 44.51 -2.42 -37.59
N SER A 375 45.66 -2.48 -36.92
CA SER A 375 46.17 -3.71 -36.31
C SER A 375 45.19 -4.14 -35.23
N THR A 376 44.24 -5.01 -35.60
CA THR A 376 43.48 -5.79 -34.63
C THR A 376 44.46 -6.77 -33.99
N THR A 377 45.02 -6.40 -32.85
CA THR A 377 45.73 -7.32 -31.97
C THR A 377 44.70 -8.30 -31.43
N THR A 378 44.57 -9.43 -32.13
CA THR A 378 43.89 -10.63 -31.62
C THR A 378 44.73 -11.16 -30.47
N VAL A 379 44.38 -10.75 -29.25
CA VAL A 379 44.88 -11.41 -28.04
C VAL A 379 44.26 -12.82 -28.04
N PRO A 380 45.05 -13.90 -27.96
CA PRO A 380 44.50 -15.24 -27.81
C PRO A 380 43.73 -15.29 -26.48
N PHE A 381 42.40 -15.35 -26.58
CA PHE A 381 41.54 -15.65 -25.44
C PHE A 381 41.87 -17.08 -25.01
N THR A 382 42.64 -17.21 -23.94
CA THR A 382 42.77 -18.47 -23.21
C THR A 382 41.43 -18.69 -22.51
N PRO A 383 40.64 -19.71 -22.89
CA PRO A 383 39.41 -20.01 -22.16
C PRO A 383 39.81 -20.34 -20.72
N ALA A 384 39.27 -19.57 -19.78
CA ALA A 384 39.41 -19.86 -18.36
C ALA A 384 38.91 -21.30 -18.12
N PRO A 385 39.58 -22.10 -17.27
CA PRO A 385 39.15 -23.45 -16.97
C PRO A 385 37.70 -23.42 -16.51
N GLU A 386 36.87 -24.14 -17.24
CA GLU A 386 35.47 -24.36 -16.95
C GLU A 386 35.37 -24.96 -15.54
N HIS A 387 35.09 -24.11 -14.56
CA HIS A 387 34.79 -24.54 -13.21
C HIS A 387 33.48 -25.31 -13.28
N THR A 388 33.61 -26.63 -13.42
CA THR A 388 32.51 -27.58 -13.25
C THR A 388 32.04 -27.46 -11.81
N VAL A 389 31.04 -26.61 -11.57
CA VAL A 389 30.35 -26.55 -10.29
C VAL A 389 29.66 -27.90 -10.13
N PRO A 390 30.04 -28.74 -9.16
CA PRO A 390 29.40 -30.02 -8.98
C PRO A 390 27.92 -29.77 -8.68
N HIS A 391 27.04 -30.42 -9.44
CA HIS A 391 25.62 -30.37 -9.15
C HIS A 391 25.40 -30.85 -7.72
N PRO A 392 24.72 -30.05 -6.86
CA PRO A 392 24.39 -30.48 -5.52
C PRO A 392 23.50 -31.72 -5.63
N THR A 393 24.07 -32.89 -5.35
CA THR A 393 23.33 -34.14 -5.27
C THR A 393 22.41 -34.00 -4.05
N PRO A 394 21.08 -34.04 -4.21
CA PRO A 394 20.18 -33.91 -3.07
C PRO A 394 20.47 -35.01 -2.07
N GLY A 395 20.92 -34.62 -0.87
CA GLY A 395 21.07 -35.55 0.25
C GLY A 395 19.74 -36.26 0.51
N ARG A 396 19.78 -37.56 0.81
CA ARG A 396 18.58 -38.33 1.15
C ARG A 396 17.87 -37.64 2.32
N ALA A 397 16.63 -37.22 2.11
CA ALA A 397 15.79 -36.71 3.17
C ALA A 397 15.50 -37.84 4.18
N CYS A 398 16.16 -37.82 5.33
CA CYS A 398 15.83 -38.70 6.45
C CYS A 398 14.54 -38.19 7.10
N TYR A 399 13.50 -39.02 7.11
CA TYR A 399 12.27 -38.75 7.86
C TYR A 399 12.45 -39.21 9.32
N PRO A 400 11.75 -38.57 10.28
CA PRO A 400 12.01 -38.70 11.73
C PRO A 400 11.79 -40.08 12.38
N PHE A 401 11.64 -41.16 11.60
CA PHE A 401 11.50 -42.53 12.12
C PHE A 401 12.18 -43.61 11.25
N GLN A 402 13.06 -43.23 10.32
CA GLN A 402 13.78 -44.22 9.50
C GLN A 402 14.95 -44.85 10.29
N PRO A 403 14.95 -46.17 10.53
CA PRO A 403 16.07 -46.84 11.20
C PRO A 403 17.31 -46.78 10.31
N GLY A 404 18.40 -46.21 10.84
CA GLY A 404 19.70 -46.11 10.15
C GLY A 404 20.19 -44.68 9.85
N CYS A 405 19.44 -43.62 10.18
CA CYS A 405 19.97 -42.25 10.17
C CYS A 405 20.46 -41.88 11.59
N THR A 406 21.77 -41.90 11.82
CA THR A 406 22.41 -41.32 13.03
C THR A 406 22.76 -39.86 12.75
N ASN A 407 22.35 -38.94 13.64
CA ASN A 407 22.69 -37.51 13.58
C ASN A 407 24.20 -37.25 13.61
#